data_AF-A0A1H1YXI0-F1
#
_entry.id   AF-A0A1H1YXI0-F1
#
_cell.length_a   1.000
_cell.length_b   1.000
_cell.length_c   1.000
_cell.angle_alpha   90.00
_cell.angle_beta   90.00
_cell.angle_gamma   90.00
#
_symmetry.space_group_name_H-M   'P 1'
#
loop_
_entity.id
_entity.type
_entity.pdbx_description
1 polymer ?
#
loop_
_entity_poly.entity_id
_entity_poly.type
_entity_poly.pdbx_seq_one_letter_code
_entity_poly.pdbx_strand_id
1 'polypeptide(L)' 'MNSDIHPINTDAQYRAVLRTVSALFDNEPEPGTLEGVYFEAMITLIEAFESMHVQIEPTNSGRKQSATD' A
#
# COMPACT_ATOMS: atom_id res chain seq x y z
N MET A 1 -0.24 -13.03 17.15
CA MET A 1 0.13 -12.23 15.96
C MET A 1 1.51 -11.64 16.20
N ASN A 2 2.38 -11.59 15.19
CA ASN A 2 3.63 -10.83 15.30
C ASN A 2 3.28 -9.34 15.24
N SER A 3 3.38 -8.63 16.36
CA SER A 3 3.11 -7.20 16.50
C SER A 3 4.31 -6.32 16.13
N ASP A 4 5.24 -6.86 15.34
CA ASP A 4 6.47 -6.17 14.98
C ASP A 4 6.20 -5.16 13.87
N ILE A 5 6.38 -3.89 14.18
CA ILE A 5 6.23 -2.77 13.24
C ILE A 5 7.61 -2.40 12.73
N HIS A 6 7.85 -2.62 11.43
CA HIS A 6 9.11 -2.31 10.76
C HIS A 6 8.87 -1.69 9.38
N PRO A 7 9.79 -0.85 8.88
CA PRO A 7 9.67 -0.31 7.54
C PRO A 7 9.57 -1.41 6.47
N ILE A 8 8.71 -1.19 5.48
CA ILE A 8 8.62 -2.04 4.29
C ILE A 8 9.67 -1.55 3.31
N ASN A 9 10.63 -2.42 2.94
CA ASN A 9 11.74 -2.06 2.04
C ASN A 9 11.81 -2.94 0.79
N THR A 10 10.92 -3.92 0.67
CA THR A 10 10.90 -4.87 -0.45
C THR A 10 9.49 -5.22 -0.85
N ASP A 11 9.27 -5.53 -2.13
CA ASP A 11 7.97 -5.97 -2.63
C ASP A 11 7.45 -7.23 -1.93
N ALA A 12 8.35 -8.12 -1.49
CA ALA A 12 7.98 -9.33 -0.77
C ALA A 12 7.35 -9.01 0.59
N GLN A 13 7.95 -8.06 1.33
CA GLN A 13 7.39 -7.53 2.57
C GLN A 13 6.07 -6.82 2.31
N TYR A 14 6.02 -5.95 1.29
CA TYR A 14 4.80 -5.24 0.91
C TYR A 14 3.63 -6.20 0.65
N ARG A 15 3.82 -7.22 -0.18
CA ARG A 15 2.79 -8.25 -0.45
C ARG A 15 2.40 -9.05 0.79
N ALA A 16 3.34 -9.31 1.70
CA ALA A 16 3.05 -10.01 2.94
C ALA A 16 2.20 -9.16 3.89
N VAL A 17 2.54 -7.88 4.05
CA VAL A 17 1.78 -6.93 4.85
C VAL A 17 0.38 -6.74 4.26
N LEU A 18 0.25 -6.56 2.94
CA LEU A 18 -1.05 -6.43 2.28
C LEU A 18 -1.99 -7.61 2.59
N ARG A 19 -1.50 -8.86 2.54
CA ARG A 19 -2.33 -10.03 2.86
C ARG A 19 -2.83 -10.04 4.30
N THR A 20 -2.01 -9.56 5.23
CA THR A 20 -2.37 -9.50 6.65
C THR A 20 -3.37 -8.37 6.89
N VAL A 21 -3.05 -7.17 6.40
CA VAL A 21 -3.84 -5.95 6.62
C VAL A 21 -5.17 -5.99 5.87
N SER A 22 -5.22 -6.60 4.66
CA SER A 22 -6.46 -6.69 3.89
C SER A 22 -7.58 -7.41 4.64
N ALA A 23 -7.23 -8.43 5.44
CA ALA A 23 -8.21 -9.18 6.25
C ALA A 23 -8.79 -8.36 7.40
N LEU A 24 -8.09 -7.31 7.84
CA LEU A 24 -8.54 -6.43 8.92
C LEU A 24 -9.62 -5.45 8.44
N PHE A 25 -9.78 -5.21 7.14
CA PHE A 25 -10.86 -4.35 6.64
C PHE A 25 -12.26 -4.97 6.77
N ASP A 26 -12.36 -6.29 6.73
CA ASP A 26 -13.65 -6.99 6.91
C ASP A 26 -14.13 -6.92 8.37
N ASN A 27 -13.20 -6.74 9.32
CA ASN A 27 -13.47 -6.56 10.74
C ASN A 27 -12.48 -5.54 11.31
N GLU A 28 -12.74 -4.27 11.03
CA GLU A 28 -11.85 -3.16 11.37
C GLU A 28 -11.58 -3.13 12.88
N PRO A 29 -10.30 -3.18 13.32
CA PRO A 29 -9.98 -3.17 14.74
C PRO A 29 -10.29 -1.82 15.40
N GLU A 30 -10.76 -1.87 16.65
CA GLU A 30 -11.06 -0.66 17.42
C GLU A 30 -9.80 0.21 17.63
N PRO A 31 -9.88 1.54 17.39
CA PRO A 31 -8.78 2.46 17.63
C PRO A 31 -8.27 2.42 19.08
N GLY A 32 -6.95 2.57 19.24
CA GLY A 32 -6.30 2.55 20.56
C GLY A 32 -6.15 1.15 21.20
N THR A 33 -6.68 0.09 20.57
CA THR A 33 -6.31 -1.29 20.90
C THR A 33 -4.97 -1.66 20.28
N LEU A 34 -4.33 -2.74 20.75
CA LEU A 34 -3.08 -3.22 20.15
C LEU A 34 -3.22 -3.54 18.66
N GLU A 35 -4.37 -4.10 18.25
CA GLU A 35 -4.64 -4.46 16.86
C GLU A 35 -4.96 -3.22 16.02
N GLY A 36 -5.69 -2.24 16.57
CA GLY A 36 -5.92 -0.94 15.93
C GLY A 36 -4.63 -0.15 15.72
N VAL A 37 -3.76 -0.08 16.73
CA VAL A 37 -2.43 0.57 16.62
C VAL A 37 -1.58 -0.11 15.55
N TYR A 38 -1.63 -1.44 15.46
CA TYR A 38 -0.92 -2.17 14.41
C TYR A 38 -1.51 -1.87 13.02
N PHE A 39 -2.84 -1.87 12.89
CA PHE A 39 -3.55 -1.60 11.63
C PHE A 39 -3.20 -0.21 11.08
N GLU A 40 -3.33 0.84 11.91
CA GLU A 40 -2.99 2.22 11.54
C GLU A 40 -1.52 2.37 11.11
N ALA A 41 -0.60 1.76 11.86
CA ALA A 41 0.82 1.80 11.55
C ALA A 41 1.15 1.09 10.23
N MET A 42 0.53 -0.06 9.96
CA MET A 42 0.77 -0.79 8.72
C MET A 42 0.22 -0.04 7.50
N ILE A 43 -0.96 0.57 7.58
CA ILE A 43 -1.50 1.43 6.50
C ILE A 43 -0.50 2.55 6.19
N THR A 44 -0.03 3.26 7.22
CA THR A 44 0.96 4.34 7.06
C THR A 44 2.24 3.86 6.35
N LEU A 45 2.72 2.67 6.70
CA LEU A 45 3.93 2.10 6.10
C LEU A 45 3.73 1.60 4.66
N ILE A 46 2.55 1.08 4.34
CA ILE A 46 2.15 0.73 2.97
C ILE A 46 2.16 2.00 2.10
N GLU A 47 1.49 3.07 2.54
CA GLU A 47 1.43 4.34 1.82
C GLU A 47 2.83 4.94 1.61
N ALA A 48 3.68 4.92 2.65
CA ALA A 48 5.05 5.39 2.56
C ALA A 48 5.85 4.58 1.51
N PHE A 49 5.74 3.25 1.53
CA PHE A 49 6.39 2.38 0.55
C PHE A 49 5.89 2.68 -0.87
N GLU A 50 4.58 2.77 -1.08
CA GLU A 50 3.98 3.10 -2.37
C GLU A 50 4.46 4.46 -2.89
N SER A 51 4.50 5.49 -2.05
CA SER A 51 4.97 6.83 -2.43
C SER A 51 6.42 6.84 -2.96
N MET A 52 7.28 5.96 -2.41
CA MET A 52 8.66 5.79 -2.85
C MET A 52 8.77 4.90 -4.10
N HIS A 53 7.83 3.98 -4.26
CA HIS A 53 7.82 2.97 -5.32
C HIS A 53 6.85 3.29 -6.46
N VAL A 54 6.26 4.50 -6.49
CA VAL A 54 5.54 5.00 -7.66
C VAL A 54 6.50 5.00 -8.85
N GLN A 55 6.48 3.92 -9.63
CA GLN A 55 6.80 4.02 -11.03
C GLN A 55 5.78 5.02 -11.55
N ILE A 56 6.25 6.20 -11.99
CA ILE A 56 5.43 7.10 -12.78
C ILE A 56 4.90 6.23 -13.92
N GLU A 57 3.66 5.76 -13.82
CA GLU A 57 3.00 5.13 -14.96
C GLU A 57 3.15 6.16 -16.08
N PRO A 58 3.86 5.85 -17.18
CA PRO A 58 3.80 6.72 -18.32
C PRO A 58 2.35 6.66 -18.76
N THR A 59 1.61 7.74 -18.51
CA THR A 59 0.30 7.96 -19.10
C THR A 59 0.52 8.02 -20.61
N ASN A 60 0.57 6.87 -21.27
CA ASN A 60 0.24 6.75 -22.67
C ASN A 60 -1.29 6.87 -22.79
N SER A 61 -1.81 8.03 -22.41
CA SER A 61 -3.08 8.49 -22.95
C SER A 61 -2.77 8.96 -24.36
N GLY A 62 -3.05 8.08 -25.33
CA GLY A 62 -2.77 8.27 -26.73
C GLY A 62 -3.13 9.67 -27.23
N ARG A 63 -2.10 10.47 -27.48
CA ARG A 63 -2.20 11.62 -28.37
C ARG A 63 -2.46 11.05 -29.76
N LYS A 64 -3.73 10.96 -30.19
CA LYS A 64 -4.04 10.86 -31.62
C LYS A 64 -3.61 12.18 -32.28
N GLN A 65 -2.32 12.30 -32.57
CA GLN A 65 -1.86 13.11 -33.69
C GLN A 65 -1.98 12.24 -34.92
N SER A 66 -3.16 12.25 -35.52
CA SER A 66 -3.35 11.89 -36.92
C SER A 66 -3.94 13.11 -37.59
N ALA A 67 -3.06 14.06 -37.90
CA ALA A 67 -3.18 14.86 -39.10
C ALA A 67 -2.44 14.10 -40.22
N THR A 68 -2.86 14.37 -41.47
CA THR A 68 -2.49 13.72 -42.75
C THR A 68 -3.38 12.50 -43.01
N ASP A 69 -4.34 12.55 -43.93
CA ASP A 69 -4.32 13.11 -45.30
C ASP A 69 -5.56 14.00 -45.60
#